data_AF-F8CK86-F1
#
_entry.id   AF-F8CK86-F1
#
_cell.length_a   1.000
_cell.length_b   1.000
_cell.length_c   1.000
_cell.angle_alpha   90.00
_cell.angle_beta   90.00
_cell.angle_gamma   90.00
#
_symmetry.space_group_name_H-M   'P 1'
#
loop_
_entity.id
_entity.type
_entity.pdbx_description
1 polymer ?
#
loop_
_entity_poly.entity_id
_entity_poly.type
_entity_poly.pdbx_seq_one_letter_code
_entity_poly.pdbx_strand_id
1 'polypeptide(L)'
;MVGRADVRNGSYLRTLVTTAGAVDVTVPRTRHSGSAGDVLGRYKRRSAELDEAITSAYVQGVSTRKMGKVTRALMGVDAHVC
;
A
#
# COMPACT_ATOMS: atom_id res chain seq x y z
N MET A 1 -38.50 0.70 -1.23
CA MET A 1 -37.67 0.21 -2.35
C MET A 1 -36.27 0.79 -2.19
N VAL A 2 -35.28 -0.01 -1.79
CA VAL A 2 -33.89 0.47 -1.75
C VAL A 2 -33.40 0.48 -3.19
N GLY A 3 -33.42 1.66 -3.82
CA GLY A 3 -32.80 1.87 -5.12
C GLY A 3 -31.29 1.64 -5.03
N ARG A 4 -30.68 1.24 -6.15
CA ARG A 4 -29.25 0.96 -6.23
C ARG A 4 -28.45 2.19 -5.75
N ALA A 5 -27.74 2.05 -4.63
CA ALA A 5 -27.08 3.17 -3.96
C ALA A 5 -25.92 3.78 -4.77
N ASP A 6 -25.28 2.98 -5.63
CA ASP A 6 -24.18 3.45 -6.48
C ASP A 6 -23.98 2.55 -7.71
N VAL A 7 -23.27 3.06 -8.70
CA VAL A 7 -22.90 2.35 -9.93
C VAL A 7 -21.39 2.29 -10.09
N ARG A 8 -20.90 1.18 -10.66
CA ARG A 8 -19.47 0.99 -10.95
C ARG A 8 -19.02 2.01 -12.01
N ASN A 9 -17.90 2.68 -11.74
CA ASN A 9 -17.27 3.69 -12.58
C ASN A 9 -15.83 3.29 -12.94
N GLY A 10 -15.70 2.13 -13.58
CA GLY A 10 -14.41 1.58 -13.98
C GLY A 10 -13.56 1.09 -12.80
N SER A 11 -12.27 0.96 -13.07
CA SER A 11 -11.26 0.47 -12.14
C SER A 11 -9.90 1.07 -12.50
N TYR A 12 -9.01 1.17 -11.53
CA TYR A 12 -7.63 1.57 -11.76
C TYR A 12 -6.67 0.56 -11.15
N LEU A 13 -5.48 0.44 -11.73
CA LEU A 13 -4.42 -0.39 -11.20
C LEU A 13 -3.67 0.35 -10.11
N ARG A 14 -3.34 -0.36 -9.03
CA ARG A 14 -2.55 0.15 -7.92
C ARG A 14 -1.60 -0.94 -7.45
N THR A 15 -0.31 -0.63 -7.44
CA THR A 15 0.71 -1.48 -6.85
C THR A 15 0.77 -1.22 -5.34
N LEU A 16 0.57 -2.27 -4.55
CA LEU A 16 0.74 -2.26 -3.11
C LEU A 16 1.97 -3.07 -2.73
N VAL A 17 2.82 -2.49 -1.90
CA VAL A 17 3.97 -3.19 -1.34
C VAL A 17 3.52 -3.89 -0.06
N THR A 18 3.62 -5.21 -0.05
CA THR A 18 3.31 -6.06 1.09
C THR A 18 4.56 -6.82 1.51
N THR A 19 4.50 -7.54 2.63
CA THR A 19 5.57 -8.43 3.09
C THR A 19 5.96 -9.50 2.05
N ALA A 20 5.03 -9.90 1.19
CA ALA A 20 5.26 -10.86 0.13
C ALA A 20 5.84 -10.23 -1.16
N GLY A 21 6.05 -8.91 -1.19
CA GLY A 21 6.49 -8.17 -2.36
C GLY A 21 5.43 -7.21 -2.91
N ALA A 22 5.70 -6.70 -4.11
CA ALA A 22 4.79 -5.80 -4.83
C ALA A 22 3.65 -6.59 -5.47
N VAL A 23 2.41 -6.19 -5.15
CA VAL A 23 1.19 -6.80 -5.67
C VAL A 23 0.38 -5.75 -6.42
N ASP A 24 0.03 -6.05 -7.67
CA ASP A 24 -0.84 -5.21 -8.48
C ASP A 24 -2.30 -5.56 -8.22
N VAL A 25 -3.05 -4.57 -7.73
CA VAL A 25 -4.46 -4.71 -7.39
C VAL A 25 -5.28 -3.84 -8.33
N THR A 26 -6.31 -4.44 -8.92
CA THR A 26 -7.33 -3.70 -9.68
C THR A 26 -8.37 -3.15 -8.70
N VAL A 27 -8.30 -1.86 -8.41
CA VAL A 27 -9.19 -1.21 -7.45
C VAL A 27 -10.45 -0.73 -8.16
N PRO A 28 -11.65 -1.21 -7.77
CA PRO A 28 -12.91 -0.73 -8.33
C PRO A 28 -13.21 0.67 -7.82
N ARG A 29 -13.83 1.48 -8.68
CA ARG A 29 -14.31 2.82 -8.35
C ARG A 29 -15.82 2.90 -8.53
N THR A 30 -16.50 3.58 -7.64
CA THR A 30 -17.93 3.91 -7.72
C THR A 30 -18.11 5.38 -8.11
N ARG A 31 -19.33 5.80 -8.49
CA ARG A 31 -19.57 7.19 -8.91
C ARG A 31 -19.75 8.14 -7.73
N HIS A 32 -20.39 7.71 -6.66
CA HIS A 32 -20.76 8.58 -5.54
C HIS A 32 -19.93 8.34 -4.28
N SER A 33 -19.55 7.08 -4.01
CA SER A 33 -18.84 6.66 -2.78
C SER A 33 -17.31 6.53 -2.94
N GLY A 34 -16.77 6.66 -4.16
CA GLY A 34 -15.33 6.67 -4.42
C GLY A 34 -14.69 5.28 -4.59
N SER A 35 -13.46 5.11 -4.12
CA SER A 35 -12.72 3.83 -4.19
C SER A 35 -12.80 3.10 -2.85
N ALA A 36 -12.42 1.81 -2.82
CA ALA A 36 -12.39 0.95 -1.62
C ALA A 36 -11.33 1.38 -0.58
N GLY A 37 -11.49 2.58 -0.02
CA GLY A 37 -10.60 3.20 0.94
C GLY A 37 -10.64 2.56 2.32
N ASP A 38 -11.78 2.00 2.73
CA ASP A 38 -11.93 1.42 4.07
C ASP A 38 -11.13 0.13 4.24
N VAL A 39 -11.03 -0.67 3.17
CA VAL A 39 -10.29 -1.94 3.18
C VAL A 39 -8.81 -1.73 2.84
N LEU A 40 -8.50 -0.93 1.81
CA LEU A 40 -7.12 -0.76 1.32
C LEU A 40 -6.40 0.46 1.90
N GLY A 41 -7.10 1.34 2.63
CA GLY A 41 -6.61 2.66 2.99
C GLY A 41 -6.51 3.61 1.78
N ARG A 42 -6.97 4.85 1.95
CA ARG A 42 -6.71 5.90 0.95
C ARG A 42 -5.20 6.15 0.85
N TYR A 43 -4.68 6.13 -0.38
CA TYR A 43 -3.28 6.43 -0.73
C TYR A 43 -2.16 5.58 -0.11
N LYS A 44 -2.44 4.67 0.84
CA LYS A 44 -1.47 3.68 1.38
C LYS A 44 -0.70 2.90 0.30
N ARG A 45 0.62 3.00 0.25
CA ARG A 45 1.44 2.26 -0.72
C ARG A 45 2.09 1.02 -0.10
N ARG A 46 2.13 0.95 1.22
CA ARG A 46 2.76 -0.11 2.01
C ARG A 46 1.76 -0.70 2.99
N SER A 47 1.95 -1.97 3.33
CA SER A 47 1.23 -2.61 4.43
C SER A 47 1.72 -2.07 5.78
N ALA A 48 0.88 -2.13 6.81
CA ALA A 48 1.20 -1.54 8.11
C ALA A 48 2.39 -2.24 8.79
N GLU A 49 2.55 -3.54 8.53
CA GLU A 49 3.65 -4.36 9.04
C GLU A 49 5.01 -3.87 8.54
N LEU A 50 5.07 -3.32 7.32
CA LEU A 50 6.29 -2.75 6.76
C LEU A 50 6.65 -1.43 7.43
N ASP A 51 5.66 -0.57 7.68
CA ASP A 51 5.89 0.71 8.36
C ASP A 51 6.37 0.48 9.81
N GLU A 52 5.85 -0.54 10.48
CA GLU A 52 6.32 -0.97 11.80
C GLU A 52 7.74 -1.53 11.76
N ALA A 53 8.06 -2.39 10.78
CA ALA A 53 9.41 -2.93 10.61
C ALA A 53 10.46 -1.83 10.35
N ILE A 54 10.12 -0.83 9.53
CA ILE A 54 10.98 0.34 9.27
C ILE A 54 11.19 1.15 10.55
N THR A 55 10.12 1.36 11.33
CA THR A 55 10.19 2.11 12.59
C THR A 55 11.06 1.39 13.62
N SER A 56 10.87 0.08 13.79
CA SER A 56 11.68 -0.74 14.69
C SER A 56 13.16 -0.76 14.28
N ALA A 57 13.45 -0.89 12.98
CA ALA A 57 14.81 -0.82 12.46
C ALA A 57 15.48 0.53 12.75
N TYR A 58 14.73 1.64 12.65
CA TYR A 58 15.23 2.97 12.98
C TYR A 58 15.59 3.07 14.47
N VAL A 59 14.73 2.59 15.38
CA VAL A 59 14.99 2.56 16.82
C VAL A 59 16.23 1.71 17.16
N GLN A 60 16.47 0.63 16.41
CA GLN A 60 17.67 -0.21 16.54
C GLN A 60 18.94 0.43 15.93
N GLY A 61 18.86 1.63 15.39
CA GLY A 61 20.02 2.37 14.85
C GLY A 61 20.42 1.95 13.44
N VAL A 62 19.54 1.27 12.69
CA VAL A 62 19.79 0.96 11.27
C VAL A 62 19.68 2.25 10.46
N SER A 63 20.74 2.58 9.71
CA SER A 63 20.70 3.77 8.84
C SER A 63 19.65 3.62 7.74
N THR A 64 19.03 4.73 7.34
CA THR A 64 18.00 4.76 6.27
C THR A 64 18.51 4.17 4.96
N ARG A 65 19.79 4.39 4.63
CA ARG A 65 20.46 3.79 3.46
C ARG A 65 20.60 2.28 3.59
N LYS A 66 20.93 1.77 4.78
CA LYS A 66 21.04 0.33 5.03
C LYS A 66 19.66 -0.32 5.00
N MET A 67 18.62 0.34 5.52
CA MET A 67 17.25 -0.14 5.46
C MET A 67 16.71 -0.22 4.03
N GLY A 68 17.04 0.76 3.18
CA GLY A 68 16.73 0.70 1.74
C GLY A 68 17.31 -0.54 1.05
N LYS A 69 18.57 -0.90 1.37
CA LYS A 69 19.20 -2.13 0.86
C LYS A 69 18.51 -3.40 1.35
N VAL A 70 18.13 -3.46 2.63
CA VAL A 70 17.42 -4.61 3.21
C VAL A 70 16.07 -4.79 2.54
N THR A 71 15.30 -3.72 2.38
CA THR A 71 13.95 -3.81 1.79
C THR A 71 14.02 -4.19 0.31
N ARG A 72 15.02 -3.67 -0.43
CA ARG A 72 15.28 -4.09 -1.81
C ARG A 72 15.68 -5.56 -1.90
N ALA A 73 16.53 -6.04 -0.99
CA ALA A 73 16.99 -7.43 -0.99
C ALA A 73 15.86 -8.41 -0.66
N LEU A 74 14.97 -8.04 0.26
CA LEU A 74 13.89 -8.93 0.72
C LEU A 74 12.63 -8.85 -0.15
N MET A 75 12.30 -7.67 -0.69
CA MET A 75 10.99 -7.42 -1.31
C MET A 75 11.06 -6.84 -2.72
N GLY A 76 12.27 -6.66 -3.27
CA GLY A 76 12.47 -6.20 -4.66
C GLY A 76 12.05 -4.76 -4.93
N VAL A 77 11.62 -4.02 -3.91
CA VAL A 77 11.22 -2.62 -4.00
C VAL A 77 12.16 -1.72 -3.23
N ASP A 78 12.47 -0.57 -3.81
CA ASP A 78 13.09 0.51 -3.06
C ASP A 78 12.07 1.02 -2.04
N ALA A 79 12.37 0.79 -0.77
CA ALA A 79 11.83 1.64 0.28
C ALA A 79 12.45 3.03 0.12
N HIS A 80 12.04 3.78 -0.90
CA HIS A 80 12.23 5.22 -0.89
C HIS A 80 11.44 5.70 0.32
N VAL A 81 12.16 6.00 1.39
CA VAL A 81 11.63 6.69 2.55
C VAL A 81 11.22 8.05 2.00
N CYS A 82 9.90 8.28 1.92
CA CYS A 82 9.37 9.60 1.58
C CYS A 82 9.79 10.61 2.66
#